data_AF-A0A3M9MUG3-F1
#
_entry.id   AF-A0A3M9MUG3-F1
#
_cell.length_a   1.000
_cell.length_b   1.000
_cell.length_c   1.000
_cell.angle_alpha   90.00
_cell.angle_beta   90.00
_cell.angle_gamma   90.00
#
_symmetry.space_group_name_H-M   'P 1'
#
loop_
_entity.id
_entity.type
_entity.pdbx_description
1 polymer ?
#
loop_
_entity_poly.entity_id
_entity_poly.type
_entity_poly.pdbx_seq_one_letter_code
_entity_poly.pdbx_strand_id
1 'polypeptide(L)'
;MFFPRNLLPVKRKHRGGLLLLTFISIICLAFSMTGNDDFDFARREIMLRRIGHETLLQSGDSVSRVLPVKKIGENEYQISFENAFTFQPDSLVHTTKRLLANDPLASDYVVNVLNCGDSSVAYGYAISGNKKDDLIACLGRKQPKACYLINITFQSAETNTAKIGYLLGSLALLAVMGYILLRPAKPLSVLPEDQSAIPEDYLTGFQNPSTGKFTLGSMSFDAEARKLMINEKTMDLTKTETRLLRIFALTPNEAVERSRLQKEIWEDEGVIVGRSLDMFISKLRKKLEFDPNIKIVVIRGKGYKLEISA
;
A
#
# COMPACT_ATOMS: atom_id res chain seq x y z
N MET A 1 31.10 -53.07 -21.08
CA MET A 1 31.38 -52.82 -19.65
C MET A 1 31.69 -51.33 -19.51
N PHE A 2 30.88 -50.62 -18.73
CA PHE A 2 30.75 -49.15 -18.75
C PHE A 2 31.95 -48.43 -18.11
N PHE A 3 32.41 -47.35 -18.75
CA PHE A 3 33.34 -46.36 -18.19
C PHE A 3 32.68 -45.60 -17.03
N PRO A 4 33.36 -45.36 -15.89
CA PRO A 4 32.90 -44.37 -14.93
C PRO A 4 33.38 -42.97 -15.35
N ARG A 5 32.44 -42.05 -15.51
CA ARG A 5 32.71 -40.61 -15.63
C ARG A 5 33.00 -40.04 -14.24
N ASN A 6 34.20 -39.50 -14.05
CA ASN A 6 34.51 -38.62 -12.94
C ASN A 6 33.70 -37.33 -13.05
N LEU A 7 32.74 -37.13 -12.14
CA LEU A 7 32.05 -35.85 -11.95
C LEU A 7 32.86 -35.00 -10.96
N LEU A 8 33.39 -33.88 -11.46
CA LEU A 8 34.11 -32.87 -10.67
C LEU A 8 33.19 -32.24 -9.61
N PRO A 9 33.68 -31.94 -8.40
CA PRO A 9 32.90 -31.32 -7.34
C PRO A 9 32.78 -29.81 -7.60
N VAL A 10 31.60 -29.36 -8.05
CA VAL A 10 31.31 -27.93 -8.21
C VAL A 10 31.21 -27.26 -6.82
N LYS A 11 32.14 -26.34 -6.55
CA LYS A 11 32.26 -25.56 -5.29
C LYS A 11 30.95 -24.84 -4.94
N ARG A 12 30.42 -25.16 -3.76
CA ARG A 12 29.14 -24.71 -3.17
C ARG A 12 29.09 -23.25 -2.68
N LYS A 13 29.98 -22.35 -3.13
CA LYS A 13 30.19 -21.02 -2.50
C LYS A 13 29.46 -19.85 -3.18
N HIS A 14 28.87 -20.02 -4.36
CA HIS A 14 28.23 -18.90 -5.12
C HIS A 14 26.70 -18.95 -5.22
N ARG A 15 26.02 -19.92 -4.61
CA ARG A 15 24.54 -20.05 -4.71
C ARG A 15 23.77 -19.03 -3.87
N GLY A 16 24.34 -18.54 -2.76
CA GLY A 16 23.69 -17.54 -1.90
C GLY A 16 23.65 -16.13 -2.50
N GLY A 17 24.72 -15.72 -3.18
CA GLY A 17 24.80 -14.39 -3.81
C GLY A 17 23.85 -14.23 -4.99
N LEU A 18 23.65 -15.29 -5.78
CA LEU A 18 22.72 -15.26 -6.92
C LEU A 18 21.26 -15.05 -6.46
N LEU A 19 20.84 -15.72 -5.38
CA LEU A 19 19.50 -15.57 -4.82
C LEU A 19 19.24 -14.18 -4.23
N LEU A 20 20.26 -13.59 -3.60
CA LEU A 20 20.17 -12.23 -3.04
C LEU A 20 20.04 -11.18 -4.15
N LEU A 21 20.81 -11.35 -5.25
CA LEU A 21 20.72 -10.48 -6.43
C LEU A 21 19.36 -10.60 -7.14
N THR A 22 18.78 -11.80 -7.22
CA THR A 22 17.42 -11.96 -7.77
C THR A 22 16.36 -11.30 -6.91
N PHE A 23 16.52 -11.35 -5.58
CA PHE A 23 15.56 -10.73 -4.66
C PHE A 23 15.64 -9.21 -4.70
N ILE A 24 16.85 -8.64 -4.75
CA ILE A 24 17.08 -7.20 -4.93
C ILE A 24 16.52 -6.72 -6.28
N SER A 25 16.70 -7.51 -7.36
CA SER A 25 16.15 -7.19 -8.68
C SER A 25 14.61 -7.12 -8.67
N ILE A 26 13.94 -8.08 -8.02
CA ILE A 26 12.48 -8.11 -7.88
C ILE A 26 11.99 -6.91 -7.06
N ILE A 27 12.71 -6.55 -5.98
CA ILE A 27 12.38 -5.38 -5.16
C ILE A 27 12.55 -4.08 -5.96
N CYS A 28 13.64 -3.93 -6.73
CA CYS A 28 13.85 -2.76 -7.58
C CYS A 28 12.77 -2.63 -8.68
N LEU A 29 12.34 -3.75 -9.28
CA LEU A 29 11.23 -3.78 -10.22
C LEU A 29 9.92 -3.34 -9.56
N ALA A 30 9.63 -3.80 -8.34
CA ALA A 30 8.43 -3.41 -7.60
C ALA A 30 8.42 -1.92 -7.22
N PHE A 31 9.56 -1.35 -6.81
CA PHE A 31 9.66 0.08 -6.48
C PHE A 31 9.57 1.00 -7.71
N SER A 32 10.02 0.54 -8.89
CA SER A 32 9.97 1.35 -10.12
C SER A 32 8.55 1.63 -10.64
N MET A 33 7.51 0.97 -10.12
CA MET A 33 6.13 1.11 -10.61
C MET A 33 5.30 2.19 -9.90
N THR A 34 5.80 2.85 -8.85
CA THR A 34 5.02 3.82 -8.05
C THR A 34 5.23 5.29 -8.44
N GLY A 35 6.11 5.57 -9.42
CA GLY A 35 6.43 6.94 -9.84
C GLY A 35 5.56 7.53 -10.96
N ASN A 36 4.64 6.77 -11.55
CA ASN A 36 3.90 7.21 -12.75
C ASN A 36 2.53 7.83 -12.44
N ASP A 37 1.95 7.56 -11.27
CA ASP A 37 0.55 7.88 -10.97
C ASP A 37 0.27 9.39 -10.89
N ASP A 38 1.17 10.19 -10.32
CA ASP A 38 1.02 11.65 -10.20
C ASP A 38 1.07 12.35 -11.57
N PHE A 39 1.95 11.89 -12.46
CA PHE A 39 2.09 12.46 -13.80
C PHE A 39 0.87 12.11 -14.67
N ASP A 40 0.41 10.87 -14.62
CA ASP A 40 -0.78 10.42 -15.34
C ASP A 40 -2.03 11.16 -14.85
N PHE A 41 -2.15 11.41 -13.55
CA PHE A 41 -3.22 12.22 -12.98
C PHE A 41 -3.22 13.66 -13.51
N ALA A 42 -2.07 14.35 -13.46
CA ALA A 42 -1.95 15.71 -13.97
C ALA A 42 -2.26 15.79 -15.48
N ARG A 43 -1.79 14.80 -16.26
CA ARG A 43 -2.09 14.69 -17.69
C ARG A 43 -3.58 14.52 -17.95
N ARG A 44 -4.28 13.72 -17.14
CA ARG A 44 -5.73 13.51 -17.22
C ARG A 44 -6.50 14.80 -16.96
N GLU A 45 -6.11 15.57 -15.95
CA GLU A 45 -6.76 16.86 -15.66
C GLU A 45 -6.71 17.79 -16.90
N ILE A 46 -5.56 17.86 -17.57
CA ILE A 46 -5.38 18.67 -18.79
C ILE A 46 -6.29 18.17 -19.92
N MET A 47 -6.43 16.86 -20.11
CA MET A 47 -7.32 16.29 -21.14
C MET A 47 -8.79 16.63 -20.85
N LEU A 48 -9.22 16.51 -19.59
CA LEU A 48 -10.59 16.86 -19.18
C LEU A 48 -10.88 18.35 -19.39
N ARG A 49 -9.91 19.22 -19.09
CA ARG A 49 -10.04 20.66 -19.40
C ARG A 49 -10.15 20.91 -20.90
N ARG A 50 -9.44 20.14 -21.73
CA ARG A 50 -9.55 20.23 -23.20
C ARG A 50 -10.94 19.82 -23.71
N ILE A 51 -11.57 18.80 -23.11
CA ILE A 51 -12.97 18.44 -23.42
C ILE A 51 -13.89 19.62 -23.15
N GLY A 52 -13.79 20.23 -21.96
CA GLY A 52 -14.58 21.41 -21.61
C GLY A 52 -14.34 22.58 -22.58
N HIS A 53 -13.09 22.83 -22.93
CA HIS A 53 -12.71 23.90 -23.84
C HIS A 53 -13.31 23.71 -25.24
N GLU A 54 -13.20 22.53 -25.82
CA GLU A 54 -13.77 22.24 -27.13
C GLU A 54 -15.31 22.30 -27.11
N THR A 55 -15.93 21.89 -26.01
CA THR A 55 -17.39 21.98 -25.83
C THR A 55 -17.84 23.45 -25.86
N LEU A 56 -17.12 24.34 -25.18
CA LEU A 56 -17.40 25.79 -25.24
C LEU A 56 -17.19 26.34 -26.65
N LEU A 57 -16.08 26.01 -27.31
CA LEU A 57 -15.81 26.48 -28.68
C LEU A 57 -16.89 26.04 -29.67
N GLN A 58 -17.34 24.78 -29.59
CA GLN A 58 -18.43 24.25 -30.42
C GLN A 58 -19.77 24.92 -30.14
N SER A 59 -19.97 25.45 -28.93
CA SER A 59 -21.14 26.25 -28.57
C SER A 59 -21.08 27.70 -29.10
N GLY A 60 -19.95 28.11 -29.68
CA GLY A 60 -19.67 29.48 -30.09
C GLY A 60 -19.09 30.36 -28.98
N ASP A 61 -18.64 29.77 -27.87
CA ASP A 61 -18.06 30.47 -26.72
C ASP A 61 -16.54 30.29 -26.70
N SER A 62 -15.82 31.35 -27.06
CA SER A 62 -14.35 31.40 -27.05
C SER A 62 -13.76 32.17 -25.86
N VAL A 63 -14.60 32.67 -24.97
CA VAL A 63 -14.19 33.60 -23.90
C VAL A 63 -14.35 32.97 -22.52
N SER A 64 -15.43 32.22 -22.28
CA SER A 64 -15.70 31.62 -20.99
C SER A 64 -14.61 30.64 -20.58
N ARG A 65 -14.27 30.65 -19.28
CA ARG A 65 -13.24 29.77 -18.74
C ARG A 65 -13.82 28.40 -18.36
N VAL A 66 -13.00 27.37 -18.61
CA VAL A 66 -13.13 26.08 -17.93
C VAL A 66 -12.45 26.19 -16.57
N LEU A 67 -13.25 26.08 -15.51
CA LEU A 67 -12.79 26.16 -14.12
C LEU A 67 -11.89 24.95 -13.79
N PRO A 68 -11.12 25.00 -12.68
CA PRO A 68 -10.31 23.87 -12.25
C PRO A 68 -11.14 22.59 -12.12
N VAL A 69 -10.67 21.50 -12.71
CA VAL A 69 -11.35 20.20 -12.66
C VAL A 69 -11.25 19.66 -11.25
N LYS A 70 -12.36 19.18 -10.70
CA LYS A 70 -12.41 18.61 -9.35
C LYS A 70 -12.48 17.09 -9.44
N LYS A 71 -11.60 16.41 -8.71
CA LYS A 71 -11.75 14.97 -8.43
C LYS A 71 -12.79 14.82 -7.32
N ILE A 72 -13.93 14.21 -7.62
CA ILE A 72 -15.05 14.01 -6.66
C ILE A 72 -15.16 12.56 -6.17
N GLY A 73 -14.46 11.63 -6.83
CA GLY A 73 -14.30 10.23 -6.41
C GLY A 73 -13.02 9.62 -6.99
N GLU A 74 -12.71 8.36 -6.68
CA GLU A 74 -11.46 7.69 -7.10
C GLU A 74 -11.18 7.80 -8.61
N ASN A 75 -12.22 7.65 -9.43
CA ASN A 75 -12.15 7.77 -10.89
C ASN A 75 -13.25 8.70 -11.45
N GLU A 76 -13.76 9.60 -10.63
CA GLU A 76 -14.81 10.54 -11.02
C GLU A 76 -14.31 11.98 -10.96
N TYR A 77 -14.49 12.68 -12.08
CA TYR A 77 -13.99 14.02 -12.30
C TYR A 77 -15.13 14.93 -12.74
N GLN A 78 -15.13 16.15 -12.23
CA GLN A 78 -16.12 17.17 -12.56
C GLN A 78 -15.45 18.34 -13.27
N ILE A 79 -15.95 18.65 -14.46
CA ILE A 79 -15.62 19.83 -15.24
C ILE A 79 -16.71 20.88 -14.98
N SER A 80 -16.28 22.08 -14.59
CA SER A 80 -17.17 23.22 -14.33
C SER A 80 -16.82 24.40 -15.23
N PHE A 81 -17.79 25.25 -15.46
CA PHE A 81 -17.69 26.38 -16.40
C PHE A 81 -18.02 27.68 -15.69
N GLU A 82 -17.39 28.76 -16.12
CA GLU A 82 -17.64 30.10 -15.57
C GLU A 82 -19.05 30.60 -15.88
N ASN A 83 -19.56 30.33 -17.10
CA ASN A 83 -20.84 30.82 -17.59
C ASN A 83 -21.74 29.68 -18.07
N ALA A 84 -23.04 29.97 -18.11
CA ALA A 84 -24.03 29.10 -18.74
C ALA A 84 -23.75 28.96 -20.24
N PHE A 85 -23.86 27.73 -20.75
CA PHE A 85 -23.56 27.40 -22.14
C PHE A 85 -24.62 26.44 -22.73
N THR A 86 -24.61 26.31 -24.05
CA THR A 86 -25.41 25.33 -24.81
C THR A 86 -24.45 24.29 -25.38
N PHE A 87 -24.90 23.07 -25.63
CA PHE A 87 -24.06 22.06 -26.27
C PHE A 87 -24.87 21.14 -27.18
N GLN A 88 -24.16 20.48 -28.08
CA GLN A 88 -24.70 19.39 -28.90
C GLN A 88 -24.14 18.07 -28.38
N PRO A 89 -25.00 17.11 -28.01
CA PRO A 89 -24.63 15.75 -27.61
C PRO A 89 -23.64 15.09 -28.58
N ASP A 90 -23.87 15.22 -29.89
CA ASP A 90 -23.04 14.65 -30.94
C ASP A 90 -21.59 15.15 -30.86
N SER A 91 -21.43 16.46 -30.68
CA SER A 91 -20.12 17.09 -30.60
C SER A 91 -19.40 16.74 -29.31
N LEU A 92 -20.12 16.70 -28.17
CA LEU A 92 -19.57 16.27 -26.89
C LEU A 92 -19.06 14.82 -26.97
N VAL A 93 -19.90 13.89 -27.44
CA VAL A 93 -19.54 12.47 -27.60
C VAL A 93 -18.34 12.30 -28.53
N HIS A 94 -18.33 12.99 -29.67
CA HIS A 94 -17.21 12.94 -30.62
C HIS A 94 -15.92 13.48 -30.00
N THR A 95 -15.98 14.63 -29.32
CA THR A 95 -14.84 15.24 -28.66
C THR A 95 -14.28 14.34 -27.55
N THR A 96 -15.12 13.77 -26.68
CA THR A 96 -14.64 12.87 -25.63
C THR A 96 -14.03 11.61 -26.21
N LYS A 97 -14.69 10.97 -27.19
CA LYS A 97 -14.15 9.76 -27.85
C LYS A 97 -12.78 10.02 -28.45
N ARG A 98 -12.63 11.13 -29.20
CA ARG A 98 -11.37 11.48 -29.87
C ARG A 98 -10.26 11.80 -28.86
N LEU A 99 -10.57 12.54 -27.79
CA LEU A 99 -9.56 12.96 -26.81
C LEU A 99 -9.14 11.82 -25.88
N LEU A 100 -10.05 10.90 -25.55
CA LEU A 100 -9.80 9.77 -24.66
C LEU A 100 -9.32 8.50 -25.37
N ALA A 101 -9.38 8.42 -26.70
CA ALA A 101 -9.01 7.23 -27.48
C ALA A 101 -7.59 6.69 -27.21
N ASN A 102 -6.67 7.55 -26.79
CA ASN A 102 -5.26 7.19 -26.55
C ASN A 102 -4.92 7.05 -25.05
N ASP A 103 -5.88 7.21 -24.14
CA ASP A 103 -5.67 6.94 -22.71
C ASP A 103 -5.97 5.45 -22.45
N PRO A 104 -4.96 4.62 -22.14
CA PRO A 104 -5.13 3.18 -21.91
C PRO A 104 -6.02 2.87 -20.70
N LEU A 105 -6.27 3.84 -19.83
CA LEU A 105 -7.12 3.73 -18.65
C LEU A 105 -8.51 4.36 -18.88
N ALA A 106 -8.83 4.79 -20.10
CA ALA A 106 -10.11 5.39 -20.48
C ALA A 106 -10.87 4.57 -21.53
N SER A 107 -10.69 3.25 -21.55
CA SER A 107 -11.45 2.36 -22.45
C SER A 107 -12.94 2.40 -22.17
N ASP A 108 -13.30 2.49 -20.89
CA ASP A 108 -14.67 2.41 -20.41
C ASP A 108 -14.96 3.62 -19.51
N TYR A 109 -15.93 4.44 -19.90
CA TYR A 109 -16.28 5.63 -19.15
C TYR A 109 -17.74 6.05 -19.35
N VAL A 110 -18.28 6.73 -18.34
CA VAL A 110 -19.61 7.34 -18.36
C VAL A 110 -19.45 8.85 -18.27
N VAL A 111 -20.20 9.58 -19.09
CA VAL A 111 -20.26 11.04 -19.05
C VAL A 111 -21.69 11.44 -18.68
N ASN A 112 -21.82 12.25 -17.63
CA ASN A 112 -23.08 12.82 -17.17
C ASN A 112 -22.98 14.35 -17.18
N VAL A 113 -23.86 15.00 -17.93
CA VAL A 113 -24.06 16.45 -17.89
C VAL A 113 -25.17 16.74 -16.90
N LEU A 114 -24.86 17.44 -15.82
CA LEU A 114 -25.75 17.73 -14.71
C LEU A 114 -26.21 19.20 -14.73
N ASN A 115 -27.43 19.46 -14.32
CA ASN A 115 -27.89 20.83 -14.02
C ASN A 115 -27.25 21.33 -12.73
N CYS A 116 -26.76 22.57 -12.70
CA CYS A 116 -26.06 23.11 -11.52
C CYS A 116 -26.95 23.22 -10.26
N GLY A 117 -28.27 23.41 -10.43
CA GLY A 117 -29.17 23.73 -9.32
C GLY A 117 -29.56 22.53 -8.46
N ASP A 118 -29.88 21.40 -9.09
CA ASP A 118 -30.41 20.20 -8.45
C ASP A 118 -29.56 18.95 -8.71
N SER A 119 -28.45 19.09 -9.46
CA SER A 119 -27.61 17.97 -9.90
C SER A 119 -28.36 16.88 -10.67
N SER A 120 -29.53 17.20 -11.25
CA SER A 120 -30.26 16.27 -12.11
C SER A 120 -29.52 16.08 -13.44
N VAL A 121 -29.59 14.87 -13.99
CA VAL A 121 -28.92 14.52 -15.26
C VAL A 121 -29.69 15.15 -16.42
N ALA A 122 -29.09 16.17 -17.05
CA ALA A 122 -29.59 16.80 -18.26
C ALA A 122 -29.29 15.95 -19.52
N TYR A 123 -28.13 15.30 -19.53
CA TYR A 123 -27.70 14.41 -20.61
C TYR A 123 -26.69 13.40 -20.09
N GLY A 124 -26.62 12.20 -20.67
CA GLY A 124 -25.58 11.23 -20.34
C GLY A 124 -25.39 10.17 -21.40
N TYR A 125 -24.20 9.57 -21.41
CA TYR A 125 -23.85 8.46 -22.28
C TYR A 125 -22.72 7.62 -21.65
N ALA A 126 -22.61 6.37 -22.08
CA ALA A 126 -21.56 5.44 -21.66
C ALA A 126 -20.82 4.91 -22.90
N ILE A 127 -19.50 4.91 -22.84
CA ILE A 127 -18.60 4.35 -23.85
C ILE A 127 -17.89 3.15 -23.25
N SER A 128 -17.81 2.07 -24.02
CA SER A 128 -17.14 0.83 -23.65
C SER A 128 -16.02 0.51 -24.64
N GLY A 129 -14.97 -0.16 -24.18
CA GLY A 129 -13.94 -0.75 -25.03
C GLY A 129 -14.54 -1.74 -26.03
N ASN A 130 -15.66 -2.37 -25.68
CA ASN A 130 -16.50 -3.10 -26.61
C ASN A 130 -17.59 -2.18 -27.18
N LYS A 131 -17.39 -1.72 -28.42
CA LYS A 131 -18.31 -0.78 -29.12
C LYS A 131 -19.79 -1.20 -29.14
N LYS A 132 -20.11 -2.48 -28.94
CA LYS A 132 -21.49 -2.97 -28.87
C LYS A 132 -22.22 -2.54 -27.60
N ASP A 133 -21.48 -2.21 -26.55
CA ASP A 133 -21.99 -1.82 -25.24
C ASP A 133 -22.05 -0.29 -25.07
N ASP A 134 -21.70 0.48 -26.11
CA ASP A 134 -21.85 1.93 -26.13
C ASP A 134 -23.34 2.31 -25.99
N LEU A 135 -23.66 3.11 -24.97
CA LEU A 135 -25.00 3.65 -24.75
C LEU A 135 -24.99 5.15 -25.01
N ILE A 136 -25.38 5.55 -26.21
CA ILE A 136 -25.47 6.96 -26.63
C ILE A 136 -26.91 7.28 -27.03
N ALA A 137 -27.55 8.16 -26.26
CA ALA A 137 -28.91 8.63 -26.53
C ALA A 137 -28.93 10.08 -27.02
N CYS A 138 -30.10 10.54 -27.46
CA CYS A 138 -30.43 11.94 -27.72
C CYS A 138 -29.54 12.70 -28.74
N LEU A 139 -28.91 11.98 -29.67
CA LEU A 139 -28.17 12.58 -30.79
C LEU A 139 -29.08 13.46 -31.67
N GLY A 140 -28.50 14.48 -32.28
CA GLY A 140 -29.17 15.46 -33.13
C GLY A 140 -29.93 16.57 -32.39
N ARG A 141 -29.91 16.60 -31.05
CA ARG A 141 -30.65 17.58 -30.24
C ARG A 141 -29.74 18.64 -29.63
N LYS A 142 -29.95 19.91 -29.93
CA LYS A 142 -29.23 21.00 -29.23
C LYS A 142 -29.84 21.23 -27.84
N GLN A 143 -29.01 21.20 -26.80
CA GLN A 143 -29.43 21.50 -25.44
C GLN A 143 -29.59 23.01 -25.23
N PRO A 144 -30.55 23.47 -24.42
CA PRO A 144 -30.74 24.89 -24.17
C PRO A 144 -29.51 25.52 -23.48
N LYS A 145 -29.40 26.85 -23.50
CA LYS A 145 -28.35 27.55 -22.75
C LYS A 145 -28.70 27.54 -21.26
N ALA A 146 -27.94 26.82 -20.46
CA ALA A 146 -28.14 26.73 -19.01
C ALA A 146 -26.81 26.50 -18.26
N CYS A 147 -26.87 26.50 -16.94
CA CYS A 147 -25.72 26.14 -16.12
C CYS A 147 -25.60 24.61 -16.05
N TYR A 148 -24.51 24.09 -16.63
CA TYR A 148 -24.21 22.67 -16.63
C TYR A 148 -22.86 22.36 -15.99
N LEU A 149 -22.78 21.17 -15.39
CA LEU A 149 -21.55 20.51 -14.95
C LEU A 149 -21.37 19.25 -15.79
N ILE A 150 -20.13 18.86 -16.10
CA ILE A 150 -19.85 17.59 -16.78
C ILE A 150 -19.07 16.70 -15.83
N ASN A 151 -19.70 15.62 -15.38
CA ASN A 151 -19.04 14.56 -14.64
C ASN A 151 -18.58 13.47 -15.61
N ILE A 152 -17.34 13.01 -15.47
CA ILE A 152 -16.76 11.89 -16.21
C ILE A 152 -16.26 10.87 -15.21
N THR A 153 -16.81 9.66 -15.29
CA THR A 153 -16.45 8.53 -14.44
C THR A 153 -15.76 7.47 -15.29
N PHE A 154 -14.52 7.14 -14.95
CA PHE A 154 -13.77 6.08 -15.61
C PHE A 154 -13.96 4.78 -14.85
N GLN A 155 -14.12 3.68 -15.58
CA GLN A 155 -14.02 2.37 -14.95
C GLN A 155 -12.55 2.12 -14.60
N SER A 156 -12.24 1.93 -13.32
CA SER A 156 -10.92 1.41 -12.97
C SER A 156 -10.74 0.08 -13.67
N ALA A 157 -9.73 -0.03 -14.52
CA ALA A 157 -9.08 -1.31 -14.66
C ALA A 157 -8.60 -1.67 -13.25
N GLU A 158 -9.29 -2.57 -12.56
CA GLU A 158 -8.68 -3.32 -11.47
C GLU A 158 -7.49 -4.02 -12.11
N THR A 159 -6.36 -3.31 -12.12
CA THR A 159 -5.17 -3.78 -12.77
C THR A 159 -4.76 -5.01 -11.98
N ASN A 160 -4.71 -6.14 -12.67
CA ASN A 160 -4.14 -7.38 -12.18
C ASN A 160 -2.68 -7.21 -11.70
N THR A 161 -2.08 -6.01 -11.71
CA THR A 161 -0.77 -5.71 -11.12
C THR A 161 -0.67 -6.12 -9.66
N ALA A 162 -1.72 -5.89 -8.85
CA ALA A 162 -1.73 -6.41 -7.48
C ALA A 162 -1.73 -7.95 -7.47
N LYS A 163 -2.62 -8.59 -8.24
CA LYS A 163 -2.70 -10.05 -8.38
C LYS A 163 -1.43 -10.70 -8.95
N ILE A 164 -0.77 -10.05 -9.91
CA ILE A 164 0.48 -10.49 -10.56
C ILE A 164 1.65 -10.33 -9.60
N GLY A 165 1.69 -9.24 -8.81
CA GLY A 165 2.65 -9.07 -7.73
C GLY A 165 2.53 -10.16 -6.66
N TYR A 166 1.31 -10.48 -6.23
CA TYR A 166 1.06 -11.61 -5.32
C TYR A 166 1.40 -12.96 -5.95
N LEU A 167 1.10 -13.18 -7.23
CA LEU A 167 1.46 -14.40 -7.97
C LEU A 167 2.98 -14.58 -8.10
N LEU A 168 3.73 -13.53 -8.44
CA LEU A 168 5.19 -13.58 -8.51
C LEU A 168 5.83 -13.74 -7.13
N GLY A 169 5.30 -13.05 -6.11
CA GLY A 169 5.74 -13.19 -4.72
C GLY A 169 5.49 -14.61 -4.16
N SER A 170 4.32 -15.18 -4.44
CA SER A 170 3.97 -16.56 -4.04
C SER A 170 4.80 -17.62 -4.80
N LEU A 171 5.10 -17.42 -6.08
CA LEU A 171 6.03 -18.28 -6.83
C LEU A 171 7.45 -18.22 -6.27
N ALA A 172 7.93 -17.04 -5.87
CA ALA A 172 9.22 -16.90 -5.20
C ALA A 172 9.25 -17.62 -3.83
N LEU A 173 8.17 -17.52 -3.05
CA LEU A 173 8.02 -18.25 -1.78
C LEU A 173 7.97 -19.77 -1.99
N LEU A 174 7.27 -20.26 -3.00
CA LEU A 174 7.22 -21.67 -3.36
C LEU A 174 8.58 -22.18 -3.85
N ALA A 175 9.34 -21.38 -4.59
CA ALA A 175 10.71 -21.72 -4.99
C ALA A 175 11.66 -21.79 -3.77
N VAL A 176 11.51 -20.89 -2.79
CA VAL A 176 12.27 -20.94 -1.53
C VAL A 176 11.86 -22.15 -0.70
N MET A 177 10.57 -22.46 -0.58
CA MET A 177 10.08 -23.66 0.13
C MET A 177 10.52 -24.95 -0.55
N GLY A 178 10.46 -25.02 -1.88
CA GLY A 178 10.98 -26.14 -2.66
C GLY A 178 12.49 -26.30 -2.45
N TYR A 179 13.25 -25.20 -2.42
CA TYR A 179 14.69 -25.24 -2.14
C TYR A 179 15.01 -25.69 -0.70
N ILE A 180 14.18 -25.34 0.28
CA ILE A 180 14.31 -25.81 1.68
C ILE A 180 14.01 -27.31 1.78
N LEU A 181 12.93 -27.77 1.13
CA LEU A 181 12.53 -29.19 1.12
C LEU A 181 13.51 -30.08 0.36
N LEU A 182 14.16 -29.57 -0.69
CA LEU A 182 15.20 -30.26 -1.46
C LEU A 182 16.60 -30.16 -0.82
N ARG A 183 16.74 -29.58 0.38
CA ARG A 183 18.01 -29.69 1.11
C ARG A 183 18.19 -31.14 1.55
N PRO A 184 19.30 -31.79 1.20
CA PRO A 184 19.59 -33.12 1.74
C PRO A 184 19.62 -33.03 3.26
N ALA A 185 18.77 -33.82 3.91
CA ALA A 185 18.74 -33.95 5.35
C ALA A 185 20.15 -34.28 5.84
N LYS A 186 20.67 -33.47 6.78
CA LYS A 186 21.88 -33.88 7.51
C LYS A 186 21.54 -35.20 8.23
N PRO A 187 22.45 -36.18 8.24
CA PRO A 187 22.19 -37.44 8.92
C PRO A 187 21.94 -37.13 10.40
N LEU A 188 20.84 -37.70 10.90
CA LEU A 188 20.40 -37.63 12.29
C LEU A 188 21.53 -38.17 13.16
N SER A 189 22.20 -37.29 13.92
CA SER A 189 23.18 -37.70 14.91
C SER A 189 22.43 -38.30 16.09
N VAL A 190 22.62 -39.61 16.24
CA VAL A 190 22.16 -40.43 17.36
C VAL A 190 22.64 -39.83 18.69
N LEU A 191 21.74 -39.79 19.67
CA LEU A 191 22.00 -39.41 21.06
C LEU A 191 23.08 -40.32 21.68
N PRO A 192 24.01 -39.76 22.47
CA PRO A 192 24.59 -40.50 23.58
C PRO A 192 23.96 -40.01 24.89
N GLU A 193 23.26 -40.95 25.50
CA GLU A 193 23.00 -41.07 26.93
C GLU A 193 24.35 -41.15 27.68
N ASP A 194 24.57 -40.28 28.68
CA ASP A 194 24.97 -40.63 30.06
C ASP A 194 25.32 -39.38 30.91
N GLN A 195 25.14 -39.52 32.21
CA GLN A 195 25.10 -38.56 33.32
C GLN A 195 26.41 -37.81 33.61
N SER A 196 26.33 -36.58 34.12
CA SER A 196 26.79 -36.22 35.48
C SER A 196 26.91 -34.70 35.71
N ALA A 197 26.51 -34.31 36.93
CA ALA A 197 26.98 -33.17 37.74
C ALA A 197 26.60 -31.71 37.38
N ILE A 198 25.83 -31.11 38.30
CA ILE A 198 25.66 -29.67 38.63
C ILE A 198 26.96 -29.21 39.37
N PRO A 199 27.55 -27.99 39.24
CA PRO A 199 26.90 -26.72 39.63
C PRO A 199 27.26 -25.41 38.90
N GLU A 200 26.29 -24.48 38.96
CA GLU A 200 26.38 -23.06 39.34
C GLU A 200 27.58 -22.21 38.85
N ASP A 201 27.26 -21.11 38.16
CA ASP A 201 27.76 -19.74 38.37
C ASP A 201 28.08 -18.93 37.09
N TYR A 202 27.66 -17.67 37.14
CA TYR A 202 27.91 -16.51 36.27
C TYR A 202 27.43 -16.43 34.80
N LEU A 203 26.45 -15.52 34.62
CA LEU A 203 26.18 -14.65 33.47
C LEU A 203 27.37 -14.44 32.51
N THR A 204 27.11 -14.50 31.20
CA THR A 204 27.12 -13.33 30.30
C THR A 204 26.89 -13.73 28.84
N GLY A 205 26.09 -12.94 28.12
CA GLY A 205 26.26 -12.77 26.68
C GLY A 205 25.34 -13.57 25.74
N PHE A 206 24.38 -12.84 25.16
CA PHE A 206 23.74 -13.07 23.86
C PHE A 206 22.86 -14.33 23.70
N GLN A 207 21.60 -14.22 24.14
CA GLN A 207 20.56 -15.15 23.70
C GLN A 207 19.91 -14.71 22.37
N ASN A 208 20.35 -15.39 21.32
CA ASN A 208 19.59 -15.93 20.19
C ASN A 208 18.19 -15.32 19.87
N PRO A 209 17.98 -14.70 18.69
CA PRO A 209 16.73 -14.01 18.32
C PRO A 209 15.64 -14.94 17.77
N SER A 210 15.32 -16.04 18.46
CA SER A 210 14.37 -17.06 17.95
C SER A 210 13.22 -17.45 18.89
N THR A 211 12.93 -16.64 19.90
CA THR A 211 11.64 -16.72 20.62
C THR A 211 11.10 -15.31 20.80
N GLY A 212 9.87 -15.04 20.36
CA GLY A 212 9.24 -13.72 20.40
C GLY A 212 8.94 -13.17 21.80
N LYS A 213 9.75 -13.51 22.81
CA LYS A 213 9.62 -13.08 24.20
C LYS A 213 10.73 -12.08 24.54
N PHE A 214 10.38 -10.97 25.13
CA PHE A 214 11.27 -9.88 25.52
C PHE A 214 11.12 -9.62 27.01
N THR A 215 12.23 -9.36 27.68
CA THR A 215 12.22 -8.87 29.07
C THR A 215 12.46 -7.36 29.02
N LEU A 216 11.50 -6.58 29.53
CA LEU A 216 11.55 -5.13 29.60
C LEU A 216 11.49 -4.76 31.08
N GLY A 217 12.60 -4.38 31.70
CA GLY A 217 12.63 -4.15 33.16
C GLY A 217 12.11 -5.38 33.92
N SER A 218 11.06 -5.20 34.73
CA SER A 218 10.38 -6.28 35.46
C SER A 218 9.20 -6.91 34.69
N MET A 219 8.95 -6.47 33.45
CA MET A 219 7.89 -6.97 32.59
C MET A 219 8.38 -8.02 31.60
N SER A 220 7.58 -9.05 31.37
CA SER A 220 7.76 -10.03 30.30
C SER A 220 6.76 -9.78 29.19
N PHE A 221 7.26 -9.50 27.99
CA PHE A 221 6.46 -9.24 26.79
C PHE A 221 6.55 -10.44 25.84
N ASP A 222 5.43 -11.09 25.55
CA ASP A 222 5.31 -12.13 24.54
C ASP A 222 4.62 -11.58 23.28
N ALA A 223 5.41 -11.38 22.23
CA ALA A 223 4.95 -10.82 20.96
C ALA A 223 4.07 -11.80 20.15
N GLU A 224 4.26 -13.11 20.33
CA GLU A 224 3.45 -14.13 19.63
C GLU A 224 2.09 -14.28 20.32
N ALA A 225 2.10 -14.36 21.66
CA ALA A 225 0.87 -14.43 22.46
C ALA A 225 0.13 -13.08 22.57
N ARG A 226 0.78 -11.96 22.19
CA ARG A 226 0.29 -10.58 22.36
C ARG A 226 -0.03 -10.24 23.82
N LYS A 227 0.85 -10.66 24.73
CA LYS A 227 0.65 -10.51 26.17
C LYS A 227 1.81 -9.79 26.82
N LEU A 228 1.48 -8.90 27.75
CA LEU A 228 2.41 -8.25 28.65
C LEU A 228 2.14 -8.75 30.07
N MET A 229 3.15 -9.29 30.71
CA MET A 229 3.06 -9.87 32.05
C MET A 229 3.95 -9.09 33.00
N ILE A 230 3.40 -8.74 34.16
CA ILE A 230 4.16 -8.19 35.28
C ILE A 230 3.64 -8.82 36.58
N ASN A 231 4.55 -9.44 37.34
CA ASN A 231 4.19 -10.24 38.51
C ASN A 231 3.10 -11.29 38.14
N GLU A 232 1.92 -11.25 38.78
CA GLU A 232 0.79 -12.13 38.49
C GLU A 232 -0.24 -11.53 37.51
N LYS A 233 -0.03 -10.31 37.01
CA LYS A 233 -0.98 -9.63 36.13
C LYS A 233 -0.60 -9.82 34.66
N THR A 234 -1.56 -10.31 33.88
CA THR A 234 -1.44 -10.41 32.41
C THR A 234 -2.33 -9.37 31.75
N MET A 235 -1.79 -8.64 30.79
CA MET A 235 -2.48 -7.65 30.00
C MET A 235 -2.41 -8.02 28.52
N ASP A 236 -3.57 -8.00 27.84
CA ASP A 236 -3.63 -8.23 26.41
C ASP A 236 -3.25 -6.98 25.62
N LEU A 237 -2.52 -7.19 24.53
CA LEU A 237 -2.13 -6.16 23.58
C LEU A 237 -2.90 -6.32 22.28
N THR A 238 -3.33 -5.20 21.70
CA THR A 238 -3.84 -5.21 20.32
C THR A 238 -2.69 -5.50 19.35
N LYS A 239 -3.02 -5.88 18.10
CA LYS A 239 -2.04 -6.13 17.04
C LYS A 239 -1.07 -4.95 16.87
N THR A 240 -1.60 -3.73 16.81
CA THR A 240 -0.84 -2.49 16.66
C THR A 240 0.04 -2.18 17.86
N GLU A 241 -0.49 -2.34 19.08
CA GLU A 241 0.29 -2.15 20.32
C GLU A 241 1.44 -3.15 20.44
N THR A 242 1.19 -4.42 20.09
CA THR A 242 2.21 -5.49 20.09
C THR A 242 3.34 -5.13 19.12
N ARG A 243 3.00 -4.67 17.91
CA ARG A 243 3.98 -4.30 16.90
C ARG A 243 4.84 -3.12 17.35
N LEU A 244 4.20 -2.06 17.85
CA LEU A 244 4.90 -0.90 18.41
C LEU A 244 5.84 -1.29 19.55
N LEU A 245 5.33 -2.05 20.53
CA LEU A 245 6.14 -2.47 21.68
C LEU A 245 7.30 -3.38 21.25
N ARG A 246 7.11 -4.24 20.24
CA ARG A 246 8.18 -5.06 19.68
C ARG A 246 9.29 -4.23 19.05
N ILE A 247 8.97 -3.16 18.32
CA ILE A 247 9.99 -2.26 17.75
C ILE A 247 10.82 -1.65 18.88
N PHE A 248 10.16 -1.16 19.92
CA PHE A 248 10.84 -0.60 21.09
C PHE A 248 11.64 -1.64 21.87
N ALA A 249 11.13 -2.86 22.01
CA ALA A 249 11.82 -3.95 22.71
C ALA A 249 13.05 -4.46 21.96
N LEU A 250 13.06 -4.36 20.62
CA LEU A 250 14.22 -4.66 19.78
C LEU A 250 15.29 -3.57 19.81
N THR A 251 14.91 -2.34 20.17
CA THR A 251 15.79 -1.16 20.22
C THR A 251 15.62 -0.41 21.55
N PRO A 252 15.85 -1.08 22.70
CA PRO A 252 15.67 -0.45 24.00
C PRO A 252 16.68 0.69 24.16
N ASN A 253 16.26 1.78 24.81
CA ASN A 253 17.06 2.98 25.04
C ASN A 253 17.52 3.75 23.78
N GLU A 254 17.04 3.38 22.58
CA GLU A 254 17.31 4.08 21.33
C GLU A 254 16.11 4.89 20.82
N ALA A 255 16.38 6.02 20.16
CA ALA A 255 15.34 6.85 19.58
C ALA A 255 14.86 6.25 18.24
N VAL A 256 13.58 5.95 18.16
CA VAL A 256 12.92 5.48 16.94
C VAL A 256 12.17 6.63 16.28
N GLU A 257 12.43 6.81 14.99
CA GLU A 257 11.82 7.89 14.20
C GLU A 257 10.30 7.77 14.10
N ARG A 258 9.62 8.91 14.16
CA ARG A 258 8.16 8.97 14.04
C ARG A 258 7.67 8.40 12.70
N SER A 259 8.35 8.73 11.61
CA SER A 259 8.07 8.23 10.25
C SER A 259 8.19 6.71 10.18
N ARG A 260 9.22 6.12 10.78
CA ARG A 260 9.41 4.66 10.86
C ARG A 260 8.30 3.97 11.64
N LEU A 261 7.93 4.51 12.80
CA LEU A 261 6.82 3.98 13.60
C LEU A 261 5.48 4.08 12.85
N GLN A 262 5.28 5.15 12.08
CA GLN A 262 4.08 5.30 11.27
C GLN A 262 4.05 4.27 10.14
N LYS A 263 5.12 4.23 9.33
CA LYS A 263 5.26 3.27 8.24
C LYS A 263 4.94 1.84 8.70
N GLU A 264 5.54 1.41 9.80
CA GLU A 264 5.38 0.06 10.34
C GLU A 264 3.95 -0.24 10.85
N ILE A 265 3.19 0.76 11.30
CA ILE A 265 1.79 0.56 11.73
C ILE A 265 0.85 0.49 10.53
N TRP A 266 1.05 1.35 9.53
CA TRP A 266 0.07 1.59 8.47
C TRP A 266 0.33 0.80 7.17
N GLU A 267 1.52 0.23 6.96
CA GLU A 267 1.83 -0.53 5.73
C GLU A 267 1.01 -1.81 5.53
N ASP A 268 0.51 -2.44 6.60
CA ASP A 268 -0.23 -3.72 6.50
C ASP A 268 -1.75 -3.60 6.68
N GLU A 269 -2.29 -2.41 6.99
CA GLU A 269 -3.73 -2.24 7.25
C GLU A 269 -4.53 -1.63 6.11
N GLY A 270 -3.91 -1.29 4.96
CA GLY A 270 -4.59 -1.02 3.68
C GLY A 270 -5.66 0.08 3.67
N VAL A 271 -5.84 0.79 4.78
CA VAL A 271 -6.92 1.75 5.00
C VAL A 271 -6.34 2.87 5.87
N ILE A 272 -6.57 4.11 5.45
CA ILE A 272 -6.29 5.31 6.24
C ILE A 272 -7.22 5.29 7.46
N VAL A 273 -6.83 4.59 8.52
CA VAL A 273 -7.53 4.64 9.80
C VAL A 273 -7.12 5.93 10.50
N GLY A 274 -8.06 6.87 10.63
CA GLY A 274 -7.88 8.22 11.17
C GLY A 274 -7.54 8.31 12.67
N ARG A 275 -6.73 7.39 13.21
CA ARG A 275 -6.23 7.42 14.59
C ARG A 275 -4.75 7.78 14.60
N SER A 276 -4.33 8.76 15.39
CA SER A 276 -2.93 9.19 15.43
C SER A 276 -2.02 8.16 16.11
N LEU A 277 -0.75 8.08 15.68
CA LEU A 277 0.32 7.34 16.38
C LEU A 277 0.34 7.67 17.89
N ASP A 278 0.09 8.94 18.22
CA ASP A 278 0.11 9.46 19.58
C ASP A 278 -0.95 8.80 20.47
N MET A 279 -2.10 8.41 19.91
CA MET A 279 -3.12 7.66 20.63
C MET A 279 -2.60 6.27 21.04
N PHE A 280 -1.91 5.56 20.13
CA PHE A 280 -1.33 4.25 20.43
C PHE A 280 -0.17 4.33 21.41
N ILE A 281 0.69 5.33 21.28
CA ILE A 281 1.74 5.61 22.27
C ILE A 281 1.13 5.90 23.65
N SER A 282 0.03 6.65 23.71
CA SER A 282 -0.67 6.94 24.97
C SER A 282 -1.28 5.68 25.60
N LYS A 283 -1.84 4.77 24.80
CA LYS A 283 -2.34 3.47 25.30
C LYS A 283 -1.22 2.58 25.81
N LEU A 284 -0.09 2.51 25.10
CA LEU A 284 1.07 1.76 25.55
C LEU A 284 1.64 2.32 26.84
N ARG A 285 1.75 3.65 27.00
CA ARG A 285 2.19 4.27 28.26
C ARG A 285 1.35 3.81 29.44
N LYS A 286 0.02 3.85 29.33
CA LYS A 286 -0.88 3.36 30.40
C LYS A 286 -0.68 1.89 30.76
N LYS A 287 -0.26 1.04 29.80
CA LYS A 287 0.04 -0.38 30.05
C LYS A 287 1.45 -0.60 30.59
N LEU A 288 2.38 0.32 30.35
CA LEU A 288 3.76 0.25 30.84
C LEU A 288 3.93 0.96 32.20
N GLU A 289 3.00 1.83 32.59
CA GLU A 289 2.98 2.56 33.87
C GLU A 289 3.05 1.66 35.12
N PHE A 290 2.78 0.35 34.99
CA PHE A 290 2.91 -0.61 36.09
C PHE A 290 4.36 -0.89 36.52
N ASP A 291 5.35 -0.55 35.71
CA ASP A 291 6.78 -0.59 36.07
C ASP A 291 7.38 0.82 35.97
N PRO A 292 7.77 1.44 37.09
CA PRO A 292 8.33 2.80 37.07
C PRO A 292 9.67 2.89 36.31
N ASN A 293 10.34 1.77 36.07
CA ASN A 293 11.61 1.73 35.36
C ASN A 293 11.46 1.75 33.83
N ILE A 294 10.23 1.65 33.33
CA ILE A 294 9.93 1.60 31.90
C ILE A 294 9.08 2.81 31.50
N LYS A 295 9.57 3.60 30.55
CA LYS A 295 8.82 4.77 30.05
C LYS A 295 9.07 5.05 28.59
N ILE A 296 8.02 5.43 27.87
CA ILE A 296 8.15 5.91 26.48
C ILE A 296 8.26 7.43 26.49
N VAL A 297 9.45 7.95 26.19
CA VAL A 297 9.72 9.40 26.14
C VAL A 297 9.68 9.95 24.72
N VAL A 298 9.37 11.24 24.60
CA VAL A 298 9.41 11.97 23.32
C VAL A 298 10.79 12.57 23.12
N ILE A 299 11.43 12.28 22.00
CA ILE A 299 12.69 12.90 21.58
C ILE A 299 12.36 13.95 20.52
N ARG A 300 12.45 15.24 20.91
CA ARG A 300 12.13 16.38 20.03
C ARG A 300 12.91 16.29 18.72
N GLY A 301 12.21 16.44 17.60
CA GLY A 301 12.79 16.39 16.26
C GLY A 301 13.16 15.00 15.73
N LYS A 302 12.98 13.92 16.51
CA LYS A 302 13.26 12.54 16.05
C LYS A 302 12.04 11.63 16.18
N GLY A 303 11.46 11.48 17.37
CA GLY A 303 10.36 10.55 17.58
C GLY A 303 10.23 10.10 19.02
N TYR A 304 10.23 8.79 19.24
CA TYR A 304 9.96 8.16 20.54
C TYR A 304 11.08 7.22 20.96
N LYS A 305 11.30 7.08 22.26
CA LYS A 305 12.31 6.18 22.82
C LYS A 305 11.71 5.44 24.01
N LEU A 306 11.92 4.13 24.09
CA LEU A 306 11.62 3.34 25.29
C LEU A 306 12.85 3.38 26.20
N GLU A 307 12.72 4.07 27.33
CA GLU A 307 13.73 4.05 28.38
C GLU A 307 13.44 2.89 29.33
N ILE A 308 14.46 2.06 29.54
CA ILE A 308 14.49 0.99 30.53
C ILE A 308 15.66 1.29 31.44
N SER A 309 15.35 1.66 32.69
CA SER A 309 16.36 1.84 33.73
C SER A 309 16.60 0.48 34.39
N ALA A 310 17.86 0.04 34.45
CA ALA A 310 18.25 -1.19 35.15
C ALA A 310 18.32 -0.96 36.66
#